data_AF-A0A6V7W494-F1
#
_entry.id   AF-A0A6V7W494-F1
#
_cell.length_a   1.000
_cell.length_b   1.000
_cell.length_c   1.000
_cell.angle_alpha   90.00
_cell.angle_beta   90.00
_cell.angle_gamma   90.00
#
_symmetry.space_group_name_H-M   'P 1'
#
loop_
_entity.id
_entity.type
_entity.pdbx_description
1 polymer ?
#
loop_
_entity_poly.entity_id
_entity_poly.type
_entity_poly.pdbx_seq_one_letter_code
_entity_poly.pdbx_strand_id
1 'polypeptide(L)'
;MSEKVEEQQMSSGSSKSSDNEEREKKIAEIDKLLAEGKKLELVQLYEEAVDKFELATNTATEFFGDFAPECYLPALNYGKMLTQIARIESVNKPFTEKLGAGNDNNEDETEDEDKIATENEGSQDDGKSEENQLSEKKVEGGNDEEENGEGNETKHTENGNEENVEEENEDTEDDENELAWDWLEVARQICEKQEQTHFWLERKSDAFFALGEFLTVAEEFEQAISEFEKALHVRQEIYKPSDRRIAEVLYMMGLTYANNDDFTKSSEYFERAKNVLENTIEDREKDLSKEEIKHNQELVSKLKGEVEELQGLVLAIKEKMTDSTESAKSRACQLADAVNMIGKKLNSSNIEQQNQEEVNDVTALLQHKTPKKRAAENGKENDETKTKLAKIDED
;
A
#
# COMPACT_ATOMS: atom_id res chain seq x y z
N MET A 1 -24.23 -67.07 -30.52
CA MET A 1 -23.98 -66.11 -29.43
C MET A 1 -22.73 -65.30 -29.78
N SER A 2 -22.81 -64.37 -30.73
CA SER A 2 -21.65 -63.57 -31.15
C SER A 2 -22.08 -62.24 -31.78
N GLU A 3 -22.98 -61.49 -31.13
CA GLU A 3 -23.47 -60.22 -31.71
C GLU A 3 -23.92 -59.22 -30.63
N LYS A 4 -23.23 -59.19 -29.47
CA LYS A 4 -23.61 -58.29 -28.36
C LYS A 4 -22.46 -57.68 -27.57
N VAL A 5 -21.25 -57.64 -28.14
CA VAL A 5 -20.05 -57.12 -27.45
C VAL A 5 -19.43 -55.90 -28.15
N GLU A 6 -19.87 -55.51 -29.35
CA GLU A 6 -19.28 -54.37 -30.08
C GLU A 6 -19.94 -53.00 -29.85
N GLU A 7 -21.07 -52.91 -29.15
CA GLU A 7 -21.77 -51.62 -28.94
C GLU A 7 -21.36 -50.86 -27.66
N GLN A 8 -20.56 -51.44 -26.77
CA GLN A 8 -20.15 -50.78 -25.51
C GLN A 8 -18.77 -50.12 -25.53
N GLN A 9 -18.03 -50.17 -26.63
CA GLN A 9 -16.72 -49.50 -26.76
C GLN A 9 -16.72 -48.22 -27.62
N MET A 10 -17.83 -47.86 -28.27
CA MET A 10 -17.93 -46.59 -29.03
C MET A 10 -18.62 -45.45 -28.27
N SER A 11 -19.30 -45.73 -27.15
CA SER A 11 -20.01 -44.71 -26.36
C SER A 11 -19.10 -43.96 -25.36
N SER A 12 -18.04 -44.59 -24.85
CA SER A 12 -17.17 -43.97 -23.83
C SER A 12 -16.09 -43.03 -24.40
N GLY A 13 -15.86 -43.04 -25.71
CA GLY A 13 -14.93 -42.14 -26.40
C GLY A 13 -15.56 -40.81 -26.82
N SER A 14 -16.88 -40.80 -27.09
CA SER A 14 -17.60 -39.61 -27.57
C SER A 14 -17.92 -38.62 -26.46
N SER A 15 -18.16 -39.07 -25.21
CA SER A 15 -18.49 -38.17 -24.09
C SER A 15 -17.26 -37.46 -23.53
N LYS A 16 -16.11 -38.13 -23.39
CA LYS A 16 -14.86 -37.47 -22.98
C LYS A 16 -14.35 -36.44 -23.99
N SER A 17 -14.68 -36.62 -25.26
CA SER A 17 -14.39 -35.66 -26.33
C SER A 17 -15.26 -34.41 -26.23
N SER A 18 -16.56 -34.56 -25.93
CA SER A 18 -17.48 -33.43 -25.78
C SER A 18 -17.20 -32.63 -24.51
N ASP A 19 -16.92 -33.32 -23.40
CA ASP A 19 -16.67 -32.67 -22.10
C ASP A 19 -15.36 -31.86 -22.13
N ASN A 20 -14.34 -32.33 -22.86
CA ASN A 20 -13.11 -31.58 -23.06
C ASN A 20 -13.30 -30.38 -24.00
N GLU A 21 -14.13 -30.51 -25.03
CA GLU A 21 -14.46 -29.41 -25.93
C GLU A 21 -15.26 -28.30 -25.22
N GLU A 22 -16.19 -28.67 -24.34
CA GLU A 22 -16.94 -27.73 -23.50
C GLU A 22 -16.04 -27.02 -22.49
N ARG A 23 -15.12 -27.76 -21.85
CA ARG A 23 -14.10 -27.19 -20.97
C ARG A 23 -13.22 -26.17 -21.68
N GLU A 24 -12.72 -26.49 -22.88
CA GLU A 24 -11.89 -25.57 -23.68
C GLU A 24 -12.66 -24.32 -24.09
N LYS A 25 -13.94 -24.46 -24.46
CA LYS A 25 -14.81 -23.31 -24.75
C LYS A 25 -14.98 -22.40 -23.53
N LYS A 26 -15.14 -22.98 -22.33
CA LYS A 26 -15.31 -22.22 -21.09
C LYS A 26 -14.04 -21.47 -20.69
N ILE A 27 -12.87 -22.11 -20.86
CA ILE A 27 -11.58 -21.45 -20.67
C ILE A 27 -11.42 -20.27 -21.65
N ALA A 28 -11.75 -20.47 -22.93
CA ALA A 28 -11.68 -19.40 -23.93
C ALA A 28 -12.65 -18.23 -23.64
N GLU A 29 -13.83 -18.51 -23.07
CA GLU A 29 -14.77 -17.50 -22.61
C GLU A 29 -14.18 -16.68 -21.44
N ILE A 30 -13.61 -17.35 -20.43
CA ILE A 30 -12.94 -16.71 -19.29
C ILE A 30 -11.76 -15.85 -19.77
N ASP A 31 -10.90 -16.38 -20.63
CA ASP A 31 -9.74 -15.66 -21.17
C ASP A 31 -10.16 -14.40 -21.93
N LYS A 32 -11.28 -14.46 -22.66
CA LYS A 32 -11.85 -13.30 -23.35
C LYS A 32 -12.31 -12.24 -22.35
N LEU A 33 -13.02 -12.62 -21.29
CA LEU A 33 -13.47 -11.70 -20.25
C LEU A 33 -12.28 -11.04 -19.53
N LEU A 34 -11.26 -11.84 -19.18
CA LEU A 34 -10.01 -11.33 -18.59
C LEU A 34 -9.32 -10.32 -19.50
N ALA A 35 -9.25 -10.58 -20.81
CA ALA A 35 -8.66 -9.66 -21.77
C ALA A 35 -9.47 -8.36 -21.92
N GLU A 36 -10.81 -8.45 -21.90
CA GLU A 36 -11.69 -7.28 -21.88
C GLU A 36 -11.51 -6.44 -20.61
N GLY A 37 -11.50 -7.07 -19.43
CA GLY A 37 -11.24 -6.39 -18.16
C GLY A 37 -9.86 -5.72 -18.12
N LYS A 38 -8.82 -6.41 -18.59
CA LYS A 38 -7.47 -5.83 -18.70
C LYS A 38 -7.40 -4.64 -19.65
N LYS A 39 -8.18 -4.67 -20.74
CA LYS A 39 -8.27 -3.52 -21.64
C LYS A 39 -8.92 -2.34 -20.93
N LEU A 40 -10.01 -2.56 -20.19
CA LEU A 40 -10.73 -1.53 -19.44
C LEU A 40 -9.87 -0.91 -18.34
N GLU A 41 -9.11 -1.75 -17.61
CA GLU A 41 -8.11 -1.32 -16.62
C GLU A 41 -7.08 -0.35 -17.24
N LEU A 42 -6.58 -0.64 -18.45
CA LEU A 42 -5.65 0.26 -19.15
C LEU A 42 -6.26 1.60 -19.56
N VAL A 43 -7.59 1.65 -19.80
CA VAL A 43 -8.32 2.89 -20.06
C VAL A 43 -8.85 3.54 -18.78
N GLN A 44 -8.51 2.99 -17.61
CA GLN A 44 -8.91 3.46 -16.27
C GLN A 44 -10.42 3.46 -16.03
N LEU A 45 -11.16 2.57 -16.71
CA LEU A 45 -12.58 2.31 -16.47
C LEU A 45 -12.71 1.17 -15.45
N TYR A 46 -12.45 1.48 -14.18
CA TYR A 46 -12.29 0.47 -13.13
C TYR A 46 -13.59 -0.26 -12.80
N GLU A 47 -14.73 0.44 -12.71
CA GLU A 47 -16.05 -0.17 -12.48
C GLU A 47 -16.39 -1.18 -13.58
N GLU A 48 -16.25 -0.79 -14.85
CA GLU A 48 -16.49 -1.72 -15.97
C GLU A 48 -15.49 -2.89 -15.98
N ALA A 49 -14.24 -2.67 -15.53
CA ALA A 49 -13.25 -3.73 -15.42
C ALA A 49 -13.61 -4.74 -14.31
N VAL A 50 -14.12 -4.26 -13.17
CA VAL A 50 -14.65 -5.07 -12.07
C VAL A 50 -15.76 -5.97 -12.58
N ASP A 51 -16.74 -5.45 -13.32
CA ASP A 51 -17.83 -6.26 -13.90
C ASP A 51 -17.30 -7.42 -14.76
N LYS A 52 -16.24 -7.17 -15.55
CA LYS A 52 -15.62 -8.20 -16.39
C LYS A 52 -14.90 -9.25 -15.58
N PHE A 53 -14.17 -8.85 -14.54
CA PHE A 53 -13.45 -9.78 -13.68
C PHE A 53 -14.39 -10.57 -12.78
N GLU A 54 -15.48 -9.96 -12.30
CA GLU A 54 -16.56 -10.64 -11.58
C GLU A 54 -17.19 -11.71 -12.48
N LEU A 55 -17.60 -11.34 -13.70
CA LEU A 55 -18.20 -12.30 -14.64
C LEU A 55 -17.24 -13.44 -14.98
N ALA A 56 -15.94 -13.13 -15.17
CA ALA A 56 -14.91 -14.16 -15.38
C ALA A 56 -14.79 -15.11 -14.18
N THR A 57 -14.89 -14.56 -12.97
CA THR A 57 -14.78 -15.31 -11.72
C THR A 57 -15.98 -16.21 -11.52
N ASN A 58 -17.20 -15.69 -11.63
CA ASN A 58 -18.44 -16.46 -11.55
C ASN A 58 -18.48 -17.57 -12.61
N THR A 59 -18.10 -17.25 -13.84
CA THR A 59 -17.98 -18.23 -14.94
C THR A 59 -17.02 -19.37 -14.61
N ALA A 60 -15.89 -19.06 -13.94
CA ALA A 60 -14.89 -20.04 -13.56
C ALA A 60 -15.34 -20.90 -12.38
N THR A 61 -15.85 -20.29 -11.31
CA THR A 61 -16.28 -21.00 -10.10
C THR A 61 -17.49 -21.90 -10.35
N GLU A 62 -18.46 -21.45 -11.15
CA GLU A 62 -19.64 -22.25 -11.52
C GLU A 62 -19.27 -23.53 -12.28
N PHE A 63 -18.26 -23.46 -13.17
CA PHE A 63 -17.92 -24.57 -14.05
C PHE A 63 -16.82 -25.48 -13.48
N PHE A 64 -15.79 -24.90 -12.86
CA PHE A 64 -14.60 -25.63 -12.38
C PHE A 64 -14.61 -25.88 -10.86
N GLY A 65 -15.37 -25.08 -10.11
CA GLY A 65 -15.38 -25.05 -8.65
C GLY A 65 -14.37 -24.05 -8.07
N ASP A 66 -14.68 -23.53 -6.88
CA ASP A 66 -14.07 -22.34 -6.27
C ASP A 66 -12.52 -22.35 -6.18
N PHE A 67 -11.92 -23.53 -6.02
CA PHE A 67 -10.46 -23.68 -5.84
C PHE A 67 -9.77 -24.39 -7.00
N ALA A 68 -10.38 -24.40 -8.18
CA ALA A 68 -9.76 -24.97 -9.37
C ALA A 68 -8.60 -24.08 -9.89
N PRO A 69 -7.57 -24.66 -10.53
CA PRO A 69 -6.46 -23.89 -11.12
C PRO A 69 -6.88 -22.79 -12.10
N GLU A 70 -8.00 -22.99 -12.80
CA GLU A 70 -8.60 -22.06 -13.76
C GLU A 70 -9.16 -20.80 -13.09
N CYS A 71 -9.57 -20.91 -11.81
CA CYS A 71 -10.11 -19.79 -11.04
C CYS A 71 -9.03 -18.81 -10.55
N TYR A 72 -7.74 -19.16 -10.63
CA TYR A 72 -6.66 -18.33 -10.11
C TYR A 72 -6.61 -16.93 -10.75
N LEU A 73 -6.61 -16.85 -12.09
CA LEU A 73 -6.48 -15.57 -12.78
C LEU A 73 -7.72 -14.68 -12.59
N PRO A 74 -8.96 -15.20 -12.73
CA PRO A 74 -10.16 -14.43 -12.40
C PRO A 74 -10.15 -13.89 -10.98
N ALA A 75 -9.94 -14.77 -9.98
CA ALA A 75 -9.92 -14.38 -8.57
C ALA A 75 -8.85 -13.31 -8.28
N LEU A 76 -7.62 -13.50 -8.76
CA LEU A 76 -6.55 -12.52 -8.57
C LEU A 76 -6.89 -11.16 -9.19
N ASN A 77 -7.35 -11.13 -10.44
CA ASN A 77 -7.65 -9.87 -11.12
C ASN A 77 -8.86 -9.16 -10.51
N TYR A 78 -9.86 -9.92 -10.07
CA TYR A 78 -11.03 -9.35 -9.42
C TYR A 78 -10.66 -8.69 -8.10
N GLY A 79 -9.97 -9.41 -7.21
CA GLY A 79 -9.52 -8.86 -5.92
C GLY A 79 -8.56 -7.67 -6.07
N LYS A 80 -7.65 -7.71 -7.06
CA LYS A 80 -6.79 -6.57 -7.38
C LYS A 80 -7.58 -5.35 -7.85
N MET A 81 -8.65 -5.55 -8.61
CA MET A 81 -9.43 -4.43 -9.13
C MET A 81 -10.29 -3.78 -8.07
N LEU A 82 -10.91 -4.56 -7.19
CA LEU A 82 -11.60 -4.06 -5.99
C LEU A 82 -10.63 -3.25 -5.11
N THR A 83 -9.42 -3.78 -4.85
CA THR A 83 -8.37 -3.06 -4.11
C THR A 83 -8.02 -1.71 -4.74
N GLN A 84 -8.00 -1.63 -6.08
CA GLN A 84 -7.68 -0.40 -6.78
C GLN A 84 -8.82 0.62 -6.70
N ILE A 85 -10.08 0.18 -6.67
CA ILE A 85 -11.24 1.06 -6.43
C ILE A 85 -11.15 1.64 -5.01
N ALA A 86 -10.99 0.80 -3.99
CA ALA A 86 -10.82 1.24 -2.59
C ALA A 86 -9.64 2.21 -2.42
N ARG A 87 -8.55 2.01 -3.17
CA ARG A 87 -7.41 2.94 -3.20
C ARG A 87 -7.80 4.31 -3.77
N ILE A 88 -8.58 4.36 -4.83
CA ILE A 88 -9.01 5.62 -5.45
C ILE A 88 -9.97 6.36 -4.53
N GLU A 89 -10.91 5.65 -3.92
CA GLU A 89 -11.87 6.20 -2.97
C GLU A 89 -11.19 6.78 -1.74
N SER A 90 -10.27 6.04 -1.12
CA SER A 90 -9.48 6.51 0.04
C SER A 90 -8.63 7.76 -0.26
N VAL A 91 -8.15 7.92 -1.50
CA VAL A 91 -7.45 9.15 -1.92
C VAL A 91 -8.42 10.32 -2.13
N ASN A 92 -9.63 10.04 -2.59
CA ASN A 92 -10.67 11.04 -2.85
C ASN A 92 -11.47 11.45 -1.60
N LYS A 93 -11.29 10.75 -0.46
CA LYS A 93 -11.96 11.11 0.80
C LYS A 93 -11.56 12.53 1.25
N PRO A 94 -12.53 13.41 1.60
CA PRO A 94 -12.25 14.73 2.11
C PRO A 94 -11.30 14.67 3.31
N PHE A 95 -10.33 15.59 3.35
CA PHE A 95 -9.31 15.71 4.41
C PHE A 95 -9.87 15.67 5.85
N THR A 96 -11.15 16.01 6.04
CA THR A 96 -11.85 16.04 7.34
C THR A 96 -12.11 14.67 7.94
N GLU A 97 -12.22 13.59 7.15
CA GLU A 97 -12.40 12.22 7.65
C GLU A 97 -11.08 11.52 7.96
N LYS A 98 -10.01 11.88 7.25
CA LYS A 98 -8.66 11.32 7.44
C LYS A 98 -8.03 11.69 8.79
N LEU A 99 -8.57 12.71 9.45
CA LEU A 99 -8.27 13.05 10.84
C LEU A 99 -9.32 12.41 11.74
N GLY A 100 -9.19 11.09 11.95
CA GLY A 100 -10.05 10.34 12.87
C GLY A 100 -10.22 11.07 14.21
N ALA A 101 -11.47 11.05 14.70
CA ALA A 101 -11.97 11.61 15.94
C ALA A 101 -10.94 11.71 17.09
N GLY A 102 -10.27 12.87 17.16
CA GLY A 102 -9.62 13.36 18.37
C GLY A 102 -10.69 13.82 19.34
N ASN A 103 -11.12 12.91 20.21
CA ASN A 103 -12.03 13.17 21.31
C ASN A 103 -11.42 14.20 22.28
N ASP A 104 -11.71 15.49 22.10
CA ASP A 104 -11.46 16.52 23.12
C ASP A 104 -12.67 17.47 23.24
N ASN A 105 -13.51 17.16 24.23
CA ASN A 105 -14.36 18.16 24.86
C ASN A 105 -13.44 19.22 25.49
N ASN A 106 -13.32 20.38 24.86
CA ASN A 106 -13.14 21.65 25.56
C ASN A 106 -13.67 22.79 24.66
N GLU A 107 -14.79 23.36 25.08
CA GLU A 107 -15.20 24.70 24.69
C GLU A 107 -14.10 25.68 25.08
N ASP A 108 -13.45 26.32 24.10
CA ASP A 108 -13.18 27.75 24.20
C ASP A 108 -12.93 28.33 22.80
N GLU A 109 -13.81 29.26 22.43
CA GLU A 109 -13.71 30.09 21.24
C GLU A 109 -12.46 30.97 21.33
N THR A 110 -11.63 30.99 20.27
CA THR A 110 -11.07 32.25 19.79
C THR A 110 -10.84 32.16 18.28
N GLU A 111 -11.50 33.07 17.58
CA GLU A 111 -11.29 33.40 16.17
C GLU A 111 -9.85 33.89 15.97
N ASP A 112 -9.17 33.45 14.91
CA ASP A 112 -8.31 34.31 14.11
C ASP A 112 -8.07 33.67 12.73
N GLU A 113 -8.49 34.39 11.69
CA GLU A 113 -8.21 34.12 10.28
C GLU A 113 -6.71 34.24 10.01
N ASP A 114 -6.10 33.26 9.35
CA ASP A 114 -5.08 33.56 8.35
C ASP A 114 -4.87 32.46 7.32
N LYS A 115 -4.63 32.92 6.09
CA LYS A 115 -4.59 32.19 4.82
C LYS A 115 -3.41 31.20 4.74
N ILE A 116 -3.66 29.99 4.24
CA ILE A 116 -2.64 29.17 3.59
C ILE A 116 -3.12 28.78 2.19
N ALA A 117 -2.28 29.15 1.22
CA ALA A 117 -2.44 28.85 -0.19
C ALA A 117 -2.22 27.35 -0.42
N THR A 118 -3.21 26.67 -0.99
CA THR A 118 -3.05 25.36 -1.61
C THR A 118 -2.48 25.56 -3.01
N GLU A 119 -1.17 25.38 -3.16
CA GLU A 119 -0.57 25.10 -4.45
C GLU A 119 -0.87 23.65 -4.82
N ASN A 120 -1.66 23.53 -5.88
CA ASN A 120 -2.08 22.31 -6.52
C ASN A 120 -0.97 21.87 -7.48
N GLU A 121 -0.23 20.81 -7.15
CA GLU A 121 0.61 20.11 -8.13
C GLU A 121 0.00 18.75 -8.45
N GLY A 122 -0.98 18.80 -9.36
CA GLY A 122 -1.24 17.67 -10.24
C GLY A 122 -0.11 17.57 -11.26
N SER A 123 0.63 16.47 -11.24
CA SER A 123 1.50 16.13 -12.37
C SER A 123 0.68 15.36 -13.40
N GLN A 124 0.39 16.08 -14.48
CA GLN A 124 -0.05 15.57 -15.77
C GLN A 124 1.01 14.61 -16.33
N ASP A 125 0.59 13.44 -16.78
CA ASP A 125 1.24 12.73 -17.88
C ASP A 125 0.28 12.82 -19.07
N ASP A 126 0.70 13.51 -20.12
CA ASP A 126 -0.08 13.61 -21.35
C ASP A 126 0.82 13.67 -22.58
N GLY A 127 0.64 12.65 -23.43
CA GLY A 127 0.73 12.73 -24.88
C GLY A 127 2.01 12.22 -25.51
N LYS A 128 2.01 11.53 -26.65
CA LYS A 128 1.00 11.15 -27.68
C LYS A 128 1.84 10.38 -28.73
N SER A 129 1.40 9.61 -29.74
CA SER A 129 0.21 9.59 -30.60
C SER A 129 0.52 8.55 -31.69
N GLU A 130 -0.49 7.85 -32.22
CA GLU A 130 -0.72 7.88 -33.69
C GLU A 130 -2.21 7.67 -34.01
N GLU A 131 -2.75 8.62 -34.78
CA GLU A 131 -4.14 8.78 -35.21
C GLU A 131 -4.57 7.71 -36.22
N ASN A 132 -5.88 7.39 -36.25
CA ASN A 132 -6.59 7.49 -37.52
C ASN A 132 -8.07 7.86 -37.34
N GLN A 133 -8.53 8.69 -38.27
CA GLN A 133 -9.74 9.49 -38.31
C GLN A 133 -11.01 8.68 -38.71
N LEU A 134 -12.22 9.09 -38.28
CA LEU A 134 -13.20 9.82 -39.13
C LEU A 134 -14.59 10.00 -38.47
N SER A 135 -15.00 11.26 -38.37
CA SER A 135 -16.33 11.86 -38.64
C SER A 135 -17.62 11.37 -37.96
N GLU A 136 -18.19 12.25 -37.14
CA GLU A 136 -19.61 12.34 -36.80
C GLU A 136 -20.49 12.67 -38.03
N LYS A 137 -21.73 12.16 -38.02
CA LYS A 137 -22.86 12.84 -38.67
C LYS A 137 -24.18 12.54 -37.94
N LYS A 138 -24.72 13.57 -37.28
CA LYS A 138 -26.12 13.69 -36.84
C LYS A 138 -27.08 13.60 -38.02
N VAL A 139 -28.22 12.92 -37.85
CA VAL A 139 -29.51 13.27 -38.46
C VAL A 139 -30.63 12.92 -37.46
N GLU A 140 -31.46 13.93 -37.15
CA GLU A 140 -32.77 13.81 -36.49
C GLU A 140 -33.87 13.43 -37.48
N GLY A 141 -34.93 12.78 -36.98
CA GLY A 141 -36.32 13.08 -37.40
C GLY A 141 -37.20 11.93 -37.88
N GLY A 142 -38.14 11.51 -37.03
CA GLY A 142 -39.58 11.68 -37.32
C GLY A 142 -40.44 10.47 -37.77
N ASN A 143 -41.26 10.01 -36.82
CA ASN A 143 -42.69 9.60 -36.87
C ASN A 143 -43.19 8.23 -37.41
N ASP A 144 -43.75 7.50 -36.43
CA ASP A 144 -45.16 7.09 -36.24
C ASP A 144 -45.74 5.73 -36.71
N GLU A 145 -46.67 5.31 -35.84
CA GLU A 145 -47.76 4.31 -35.89
C GLU A 145 -47.41 2.87 -35.44
N GLU A 146 -47.63 2.51 -34.16
CA GLU A 146 -48.90 2.13 -33.49
C GLU A 146 -49.45 0.74 -33.90
N GLU A 147 -49.43 -0.24 -32.99
CA GLU A 147 -50.63 -0.69 -32.24
C GLU A 147 -50.31 -1.83 -31.23
N ASN A 148 -50.54 -1.51 -29.95
CA ASN A 148 -51.34 -2.19 -28.92
C ASN A 148 -51.26 -3.70 -28.62
N GLY A 149 -51.26 -4.00 -27.31
CA GLY A 149 -51.61 -5.33 -26.78
C GLY A 149 -51.40 -5.61 -25.28
N GLU A 150 -51.79 -4.68 -24.40
CA GLU A 150 -52.35 -4.88 -23.03
C GLU A 150 -51.62 -5.71 -21.94
N GLY A 151 -51.26 -4.99 -20.85
CA GLY A 151 -51.98 -5.11 -19.56
C GLY A 151 -51.32 -5.91 -18.42
N ASN A 152 -50.80 -5.24 -17.39
CA ASN A 152 -51.64 -4.79 -16.26
C ASN A 152 -50.87 -3.90 -15.25
N GLU A 153 -51.57 -2.87 -14.81
CA GLU A 153 -51.21 -1.79 -13.88
C GLU A 153 -51.16 -2.30 -12.41
N THR A 154 -50.47 -1.66 -11.46
CA THR A 154 -50.81 -0.42 -10.71
C THR A 154 -49.87 -0.41 -9.48
N LYS A 155 -49.44 0.67 -8.81
CA LYS A 155 -49.70 2.11 -8.84
C LYS A 155 -48.59 2.81 -8.05
N HIS A 156 -48.12 3.94 -8.55
CA HIS A 156 -47.44 4.98 -7.76
C HIS A 156 -48.40 5.63 -6.76
N THR A 157 -47.88 6.00 -5.60
CA THR A 157 -48.26 7.22 -4.88
C THR A 157 -46.97 7.95 -4.52
N GLU A 158 -46.68 9.02 -5.28
CA GLU A 158 -45.81 10.10 -4.82
C GLU A 158 -46.54 10.89 -3.74
N ASN A 159 -45.86 11.16 -2.64
CA ASN A 159 -46.10 12.37 -1.86
C ASN A 159 -44.74 12.82 -1.33
N GLY A 160 -44.32 14.03 -1.73
CA GLY A 160 -43.04 14.59 -1.38
C GLY A 160 -42.90 14.86 0.11
N ASN A 161 -41.73 14.54 0.63
CA ASN A 161 -41.08 15.26 1.71
C ASN A 161 -39.59 15.32 1.36
N GLU A 162 -39.06 16.52 1.21
CA GLU A 162 -37.63 16.79 1.22
C GLU A 162 -37.16 16.49 2.64
N GLU A 163 -36.65 15.28 2.86
CA GLU A 163 -35.81 14.96 3.99
C GLU A 163 -34.44 14.57 3.45
N ASN A 164 -33.46 15.29 3.96
CA ASN A 164 -32.05 15.13 3.70
C ASN A 164 -31.65 13.70 4.07
N VAL A 165 -31.49 12.85 3.07
CA VAL A 165 -30.96 11.50 3.26
C VAL A 165 -29.44 11.60 3.09
N GLU A 166 -28.77 11.94 4.18
CA GLU A 166 -27.39 11.50 4.39
C GLU A 166 -27.50 10.02 4.81
N GLU A 167 -27.63 9.12 3.83
CA GLU A 167 -27.55 7.68 4.07
C GLU A 167 -26.08 7.26 3.97
N GLU A 168 -25.52 7.02 5.16
CA GLU A 168 -24.55 5.99 5.54
C GLU A 168 -23.96 5.18 4.37
N ASN A 169 -22.80 5.63 3.84
CA ASN A 169 -21.96 4.88 2.91
C ASN A 169 -20.95 3.94 3.61
N GLU A 170 -20.96 3.84 4.95
CA GLU A 170 -20.01 2.99 5.68
C GLU A 170 -20.27 1.48 5.45
N ASP A 171 -21.54 1.07 5.31
CA ASP A 171 -21.88 -0.37 5.23
C ASP A 171 -21.45 -1.04 3.89
N THR A 172 -21.34 -0.30 2.78
CA THR A 172 -20.96 -0.87 1.47
C THR A 172 -19.45 -0.95 1.27
N GLU A 173 -18.68 -0.03 1.88
CA GLU A 173 -17.22 0.01 1.74
C GLU A 173 -16.55 -1.18 2.46
N ASP A 174 -17.07 -1.56 3.63
CA ASP A 174 -16.57 -2.72 4.38
C ASP A 174 -16.83 -4.03 3.61
N ASP A 175 -18.02 -4.18 3.00
CA ASP A 175 -18.38 -5.36 2.20
C ASP A 175 -17.47 -5.53 0.96
N GLU A 176 -17.14 -4.44 0.25
CA GLU A 176 -16.27 -4.49 -0.93
C GLU A 176 -14.80 -4.76 -0.60
N ASN A 177 -14.32 -4.23 0.54
CA ASN A 177 -12.99 -4.54 1.05
C ASN A 177 -12.86 -5.99 1.50
N GLU A 178 -13.86 -6.53 2.20
CA GLU A 178 -13.91 -7.95 2.55
C GLU A 178 -13.90 -8.83 1.29
N LEU A 179 -14.68 -8.45 0.27
CA LEU A 179 -14.73 -9.16 -1.01
C LEU A 179 -13.37 -9.16 -1.73
N ALA A 180 -12.65 -8.04 -1.72
CA ALA A 180 -11.31 -7.95 -2.30
C ALA A 180 -10.34 -8.95 -1.64
N TRP A 181 -10.33 -8.98 -0.31
CA TRP A 181 -9.48 -9.89 0.45
C TRP A 181 -9.82 -11.36 0.17
N ASP A 182 -11.11 -11.71 0.17
CA ASP A 182 -11.58 -13.08 -0.05
C ASP A 182 -11.11 -13.64 -1.40
N TRP A 183 -11.21 -12.87 -2.48
CA TRP A 183 -10.77 -13.33 -3.80
C TRP A 183 -9.25 -13.44 -3.91
N LEU A 184 -8.50 -12.52 -3.29
CA LEU A 184 -7.03 -12.63 -3.22
C LEU A 184 -6.59 -13.86 -2.42
N GLU A 185 -7.32 -14.17 -1.35
CA GLU A 185 -7.09 -15.33 -0.50
C GLU A 185 -7.43 -16.65 -1.23
N VAL A 186 -8.51 -16.67 -2.02
CA VAL A 186 -8.80 -17.79 -2.95
C VAL A 186 -7.64 -17.99 -3.93
N ALA A 187 -7.11 -16.92 -4.55
CA ALA A 187 -5.98 -17.02 -5.47
C ALA A 187 -4.71 -17.57 -4.77
N ARG A 188 -4.44 -17.14 -3.54
CA ARG A 188 -3.34 -17.67 -2.71
C ARG A 188 -3.53 -19.16 -2.41
N GLN A 189 -4.71 -19.56 -1.93
CA GLN A 189 -5.01 -20.96 -1.59
C GLN A 189 -4.94 -21.90 -2.80
N ILE A 190 -5.35 -21.42 -3.99
CA ILE A 190 -5.19 -22.18 -5.22
C ILE A 190 -3.71 -22.48 -5.43
N CYS A 191 -2.83 -21.47 -5.36
CA CYS A 191 -1.39 -21.61 -5.56
C CYS A 191 -0.73 -22.55 -4.54
N GLU A 192 -1.14 -22.52 -3.27
CA GLU A 192 -0.57 -23.38 -2.23
C GLU A 192 -0.82 -24.87 -2.45
N LYS A 193 -1.91 -25.20 -3.15
CA LYS A 193 -2.26 -26.58 -3.49
C LYS A 193 -1.52 -27.09 -4.74
N GLN A 194 -0.79 -26.22 -5.46
CA GLN A 194 -0.12 -26.58 -6.71
C GLN A 194 1.33 -27.05 -6.50
N GLU A 195 1.86 -27.69 -7.52
CA GLU A 195 3.25 -28.08 -7.59
C GLU A 195 4.19 -26.87 -7.60
N GLN A 196 5.36 -27.00 -6.98
CA GLN A 196 6.39 -25.95 -6.89
C GLN A 196 7.16 -25.80 -8.23
N THR A 197 6.43 -25.51 -9.30
CA THR A 197 6.99 -25.18 -10.61
C THR A 197 7.22 -23.67 -10.70
N HIS A 198 8.14 -23.22 -11.55
CA HIS A 198 8.37 -21.79 -11.78
C HIS A 198 7.05 -21.03 -12.07
N PHE A 199 6.18 -21.63 -12.88
CA PHE A 199 4.87 -21.05 -13.23
C PHE A 199 3.98 -20.79 -12.00
N TRP A 200 3.87 -21.76 -11.09
CA TRP A 200 3.05 -21.61 -9.89
C TRP A 200 3.73 -20.80 -8.79
N LEU A 201 5.06 -20.80 -8.72
CA LEU A 201 5.81 -19.92 -7.82
C LEU A 201 5.64 -18.45 -8.22
N GLU A 202 5.71 -18.12 -9.50
CA GLU A 202 5.42 -16.78 -10.02
C GLU A 202 4.01 -16.35 -9.61
N ARG A 203 3.00 -17.19 -9.86
CA ARG A 203 1.61 -16.93 -9.45
C ARG A 203 1.43 -16.78 -7.94
N LYS A 204 2.12 -17.61 -7.15
CA LYS A 204 2.10 -17.53 -5.69
C LYS A 204 2.68 -16.20 -5.21
N SER A 205 3.77 -15.76 -5.81
CA SER A 205 4.34 -14.44 -5.52
C SER A 205 3.37 -13.31 -5.87
N ASP A 206 2.66 -13.40 -6.99
CA ASP A 206 1.72 -12.36 -7.40
C ASP A 206 0.50 -12.26 -6.48
N ALA A 207 0.04 -13.41 -5.95
CA ALA A 207 -1.00 -13.42 -4.92
C ALA A 207 -0.53 -12.77 -3.60
N PHE A 208 0.67 -13.09 -3.12
CA PHE A 208 1.25 -12.42 -1.94
C PHE A 208 1.44 -10.92 -2.16
N PHE A 209 1.90 -10.53 -3.36
CA PHE A 209 2.07 -9.12 -3.70
C PHE A 209 0.73 -8.38 -3.67
N ALA A 210 -0.31 -8.93 -4.30
CA ALA A 210 -1.64 -8.34 -4.30
C ALA A 210 -2.25 -8.24 -2.90
N LEU A 211 -2.07 -9.24 -2.03
CA LEU A 211 -2.47 -9.17 -0.63
C LEU A 211 -1.73 -8.06 0.13
N GLY A 212 -0.43 -7.89 -0.11
CA GLY A 212 0.33 -6.78 0.47
C GLY A 212 -0.17 -5.41 0.01
N GLU A 213 -0.58 -5.28 -1.25
CA GLU A 213 -1.20 -4.05 -1.76
C GLU A 213 -2.54 -3.77 -1.09
N PHE A 214 -3.40 -4.78 -0.97
CA PHE A 214 -4.67 -4.68 -0.26
C PHE A 214 -4.49 -4.25 1.18
N LEU A 215 -3.61 -4.92 1.93
CA LEU A 215 -3.33 -4.60 3.33
C LEU A 215 -2.73 -3.19 3.50
N THR A 216 -1.99 -2.68 2.52
CA THR A 216 -1.50 -1.30 2.54
C THR A 216 -2.63 -0.29 2.39
N VAL A 217 -3.64 -0.60 1.56
CA VAL A 217 -4.84 0.23 1.39
C VAL A 217 -5.73 0.17 2.64
N ALA A 218 -5.85 -1.01 3.25
CA ALA A 218 -6.56 -1.21 4.51
C ALA A 218 -5.79 -0.70 5.75
N GLU A 219 -4.67 0.01 5.57
CA GLU A 219 -3.81 0.56 6.63
C GLU A 219 -3.22 -0.48 7.62
N GLU A 220 -3.25 -1.76 7.25
CA GLU A 220 -2.68 -2.89 8.00
C GLU A 220 -1.19 -3.10 7.65
N PHE A 221 -0.35 -2.10 7.97
CA PHE A 221 1.01 -1.99 7.44
C PHE A 221 1.94 -3.13 7.83
N GLU A 222 1.93 -3.60 9.08
CA GLU A 222 2.79 -4.71 9.52
C GLU A 222 2.45 -6.02 8.78
N GLN A 223 1.16 -6.26 8.54
CA GLN A 223 0.70 -7.43 7.80
C GLN A 223 1.08 -7.31 6.32
N ALA A 224 0.89 -6.12 5.73
CA ALA A 224 1.30 -5.83 4.36
C ALA A 224 2.79 -6.11 4.13
N ILE A 225 3.65 -5.64 5.05
CA ILE A 225 5.09 -5.92 5.00
C ILE A 225 5.37 -7.43 5.06
N SER A 226 4.65 -8.20 5.89
CA SER A 226 4.83 -9.65 5.95
C SER A 226 4.46 -10.34 4.63
N GLU A 227 3.38 -9.92 3.97
CA GLU A 227 3.00 -10.46 2.66
C GLU A 227 4.02 -10.06 1.57
N PHE A 228 4.51 -8.82 1.58
CA PHE A 228 5.58 -8.41 0.66
C PHE A 228 6.89 -9.16 0.89
N GLU A 229 7.26 -9.47 2.13
CA GLU A 229 8.43 -10.30 2.42
C GLU A 229 8.30 -11.72 1.82
N LYS A 230 7.10 -12.31 1.89
CA LYS A 230 6.82 -13.61 1.24
C LYS A 230 6.93 -13.50 -0.28
N ALA A 231 6.35 -12.46 -0.89
CA ALA A 231 6.47 -12.20 -2.32
C ALA A 231 7.93 -12.00 -2.74
N LEU A 232 8.68 -11.17 -2.02
CA LEU A 232 10.08 -10.89 -2.28
C LEU A 232 10.94 -12.15 -2.23
N HIS A 233 10.72 -12.99 -1.21
CA HIS A 233 11.43 -14.26 -1.06
C HIS A 233 11.23 -15.16 -2.28
N VAL A 234 9.98 -15.37 -2.70
CA VAL A 234 9.69 -16.21 -3.88
C VAL A 234 10.29 -15.61 -5.16
N ARG A 235 10.18 -14.29 -5.38
CA ARG A 235 10.78 -13.62 -6.56
C ARG A 235 12.29 -13.75 -6.60
N GLN A 236 12.97 -13.72 -5.45
CA GLN A 236 14.42 -13.92 -5.35
C GLN A 236 14.86 -15.37 -5.63
N GLU A 237 13.97 -16.35 -5.42
CA GLU A 237 14.25 -17.76 -5.75
C GLU A 237 14.14 -18.04 -7.25
N ILE A 238 13.18 -17.42 -7.93
CA ILE A 238 12.86 -17.74 -9.34
C ILE A 238 13.48 -16.78 -10.35
N TYR A 239 13.81 -15.54 -9.96
CA TYR A 239 14.37 -14.53 -10.85
C TYR A 239 15.83 -14.21 -10.58
N LYS A 240 16.48 -13.60 -11.58
CA LYS A 240 17.81 -13.04 -11.40
C LYS A 240 17.75 -11.84 -10.43
N PRO A 241 18.84 -11.53 -9.69
CA PRO A 241 18.85 -10.41 -8.74
C PRO A 241 18.56 -9.02 -9.36
N SER A 242 18.80 -8.86 -10.66
CA SER A 242 18.53 -7.64 -11.45
C SER A 242 17.20 -7.72 -12.21
N ASP A 243 16.20 -8.42 -11.65
CA ASP A 243 14.86 -8.49 -12.23
C ASP A 243 13.99 -7.36 -11.69
N ARG A 244 13.33 -6.61 -12.58
CA ARG A 244 12.46 -5.47 -12.22
C ARG A 244 11.33 -5.87 -11.27
N ARG A 245 10.85 -7.11 -11.33
CA ARG A 245 9.80 -7.60 -10.40
C ARG A 245 10.28 -7.63 -8.95
N ILE A 246 11.58 -7.76 -8.70
CA ILE A 246 12.15 -7.64 -7.35
C ILE A 246 12.12 -6.16 -6.90
N ALA A 247 12.45 -5.23 -7.80
CA ALA A 247 12.40 -3.79 -7.50
C ALA A 247 10.98 -3.32 -7.17
N GLU A 248 9.97 -3.84 -7.86
CA GLU A 248 8.56 -3.54 -7.61
C GLU A 248 8.14 -3.86 -6.17
N VAL A 249 8.47 -5.06 -5.66
CA VAL A 249 8.14 -5.42 -4.25
C VAL A 249 8.86 -4.50 -3.27
N LEU A 250 10.15 -4.23 -3.51
CA LEU A 250 10.94 -3.34 -2.65
C LEU A 250 10.38 -1.91 -2.65
N TYR A 251 9.91 -1.43 -3.80
CA TYR A 251 9.26 -0.13 -3.92
C TYR A 251 7.95 -0.08 -3.12
N MET A 252 7.09 -1.11 -3.24
CA MET A 252 5.86 -1.18 -2.46
C MET A 252 6.13 -1.23 -0.97
N MET A 253 7.12 -2.01 -0.51
CA MET A 253 7.53 -2.00 0.91
C MET A 253 7.99 -0.60 1.35
N GLY A 254 8.71 0.13 0.50
CA GLY A 254 9.10 1.53 0.75
C GLY A 254 7.90 2.45 0.95
N LEU A 255 6.87 2.32 0.10
CA LEU A 255 5.61 3.05 0.25
C LEU A 255 4.87 2.66 1.54
N THR A 256 4.75 1.37 1.83
CA THR A 256 4.09 0.88 3.05
C THR A 256 4.78 1.39 4.32
N TYR A 257 6.12 1.42 4.37
CA TYR A 257 6.83 2.03 5.49
C TYR A 257 6.66 3.55 5.58
N ALA A 258 6.53 4.25 4.44
CA ALA A 258 6.24 5.68 4.44
C ALA A 258 4.84 5.94 5.02
N ASN A 259 3.84 5.13 4.64
CA ASN A 259 2.49 5.21 5.16
C ASN A 259 2.44 4.85 6.66
N ASN A 260 3.27 3.91 7.11
CA ASN A 260 3.46 3.58 8.52
C ASN A 260 4.48 4.48 9.24
N ASP A 261 4.79 5.64 8.68
CA ASP A 261 5.60 6.65 9.35
C ASP A 261 7.06 6.25 9.71
N ASP A 262 7.53 5.09 9.23
CA ASP A 262 8.92 4.64 9.34
C ASP A 262 9.70 5.09 8.11
N PHE A 263 9.92 6.41 8.03
CA PHE A 263 10.65 7.03 6.92
C PHE A 263 12.10 6.57 6.77
N THR A 264 12.70 6.04 7.85
CA THR A 264 14.06 5.50 7.80
C THR A 264 14.08 4.20 7.01
N LYS A 265 13.19 3.25 7.34
CA LYS A 265 13.06 2.03 6.55
C LYS A 265 12.52 2.31 5.15
N SER A 266 11.58 3.23 5.00
CA SER A 266 11.08 3.63 3.69
C SER A 266 12.21 4.05 2.74
N SER A 267 13.10 4.96 3.20
CA SER A 267 14.29 5.36 2.44
C SER A 267 15.21 4.18 2.11
N GLU A 268 15.42 3.25 3.04
CA GLU A 268 16.26 2.06 2.81
C GLU A 268 15.67 1.17 1.70
N TYR A 269 14.36 0.93 1.72
CA TYR A 269 13.69 0.10 0.75
C TYR A 269 13.62 0.76 -0.65
N PHE A 270 13.41 2.07 -0.71
CA PHE A 270 13.56 2.81 -1.97
C PHE A 270 14.97 2.74 -2.53
N GLU A 271 16.00 2.84 -1.69
CA GLU A 271 17.38 2.67 -2.13
C GLU A 271 17.63 1.26 -2.69
N ARG A 272 17.10 0.22 -2.03
CA ARG A 272 17.20 -1.17 -2.53
C ARG A 272 16.49 -1.33 -3.88
N ALA A 273 15.28 -0.78 -4.04
CA ALA A 273 14.55 -0.81 -5.31
C ALA A 273 15.31 -0.11 -6.44
N LYS A 274 15.81 1.11 -6.18
CA LYS A 274 16.66 1.88 -7.09
C LYS A 274 17.87 1.07 -7.54
N ASN A 275 18.59 0.44 -6.62
CA ASN A 275 19.79 -0.35 -6.95
C ASN A 275 19.46 -1.55 -7.85
N VAL A 276 18.32 -2.22 -7.66
CA VAL A 276 17.88 -3.29 -8.57
C VAL A 276 17.60 -2.76 -9.98
N LEU A 277 16.94 -1.61 -10.10
CA LEU A 277 16.68 -0.98 -11.40
C LEU A 277 17.96 -0.50 -12.09
N GLU A 278 18.89 0.11 -11.35
CA GLU A 278 20.20 0.53 -11.87
C GLU A 278 20.99 -0.69 -12.39
N ASN A 279 21.00 -1.81 -11.66
CA ASN A 279 21.58 -3.07 -12.15
C ASN A 279 20.85 -3.64 -13.38
N THR A 280 19.53 -3.47 -13.45
CA THR A 280 18.72 -3.89 -14.61
C THR A 280 19.10 -3.08 -15.85
N ILE A 281 19.29 -1.77 -15.71
CA ILE A 281 19.76 -0.87 -16.77
C ILE A 281 21.14 -1.32 -17.26
N GLU A 282 22.09 -1.57 -16.35
CA GLU A 282 23.42 -2.04 -16.74
C GLU A 282 23.38 -3.35 -17.54
N ASP A 283 22.51 -4.29 -17.16
CA ASP A 283 22.32 -5.53 -17.91
C ASP A 283 21.78 -5.27 -19.33
N ARG A 284 20.81 -4.35 -19.48
CA ARG A 284 20.27 -3.97 -20.78
C ARG A 284 21.27 -3.23 -21.65
N GLU A 285 22.10 -2.37 -21.07
CA GLU A 285 23.20 -1.71 -21.78
C GLU A 285 24.27 -2.70 -22.25
N LYS A 286 24.59 -3.70 -21.41
CA LYS A 286 25.46 -4.83 -21.81
C LYS A 286 24.84 -5.60 -22.97
N ASP A 287 23.54 -5.85 -22.96
CA ASP A 287 22.83 -6.49 -24.07
C ASP A 287 22.91 -5.67 -25.36
N LEU A 288 22.67 -4.35 -25.29
CA LEU A 288 22.82 -3.42 -26.41
C LEU A 288 24.25 -3.42 -27.00
N SER A 289 25.26 -3.72 -26.20
CA SER A 289 26.65 -3.80 -26.67
C SER A 289 26.98 -5.07 -27.46
N LYS A 290 26.14 -6.12 -27.38
CA LYS A 290 26.33 -7.40 -28.07
C LYS A 290 26.14 -7.24 -29.57
N GLU A 291 27.09 -7.78 -30.34
CA GLU A 291 27.13 -7.61 -31.79
C GLU A 291 25.89 -8.20 -32.50
N GLU A 292 25.35 -9.30 -31.97
CA GLU A 292 24.12 -9.94 -32.46
C GLU A 292 22.90 -9.03 -32.34
N ILE A 293 22.84 -8.19 -31.30
CA ILE A 293 21.73 -7.27 -31.03
C ILE A 293 21.86 -6.01 -31.88
N LYS A 294 23.07 -5.47 -32.05
CA LYS A 294 23.30 -4.23 -32.83
C LYS A 294 22.77 -4.29 -34.27
N HIS A 295 22.78 -5.47 -34.87
CA HIS A 295 22.29 -5.66 -36.24
C HIS A 295 20.75 -5.74 -36.33
N ASN A 296 20.06 -5.89 -35.19
CA ASN A 296 18.61 -5.91 -35.11
C ASN A 296 18.10 -4.55 -34.60
N GLN A 297 17.77 -3.65 -35.53
CA GLN A 297 17.34 -2.28 -35.21
C GLN A 297 16.05 -2.24 -34.38
N GLU A 298 15.12 -3.18 -34.58
CA GLU A 298 13.88 -3.27 -33.80
C GLU A 298 14.20 -3.62 -32.33
N LEU A 299 15.06 -4.62 -32.11
CA LEU A 299 15.47 -5.02 -30.76
C LEU A 299 16.25 -3.91 -30.05
N VAL A 300 17.14 -3.23 -30.77
CA VAL A 300 17.87 -2.06 -30.25
C VAL A 300 16.90 -0.96 -29.82
N SER A 301 15.88 -0.67 -30.63
CA SER A 301 14.87 0.34 -30.30
C SER A 301 14.08 -0.04 -29.04
N LYS A 302 13.67 -1.32 -28.91
CA LYS A 302 12.94 -1.81 -27.74
C LYS A 302 13.78 -1.73 -26.46
N LEU A 303 15.04 -2.18 -26.52
CA LEU A 303 15.94 -2.15 -25.37
C LEU A 303 16.29 -0.72 -24.93
N LYS A 304 16.44 0.22 -25.89
CA LYS A 304 16.63 1.64 -25.56
C LYS A 304 15.41 2.25 -24.88
N GLY A 305 14.21 1.97 -25.40
CA GLY A 305 12.97 2.41 -24.77
C GLY A 305 12.82 1.86 -23.35
N GLU A 306 13.15 0.58 -23.14
CA GLU A 306 13.14 -0.02 -21.79
C GLU A 306 14.16 0.65 -20.86
N VAL A 307 15.37 0.96 -21.35
CA VAL A 307 16.38 1.70 -20.56
C VAL A 307 15.89 3.09 -20.18
N GLU A 308 15.27 3.82 -21.11
CA GLU A 308 14.71 5.15 -20.87
C GLU A 308 13.56 5.09 -19.83
N GLU A 309 12.67 4.11 -19.93
CA GLU A 309 11.60 3.87 -18.95
C GLU A 309 12.18 3.57 -17.55
N LEU A 310 13.15 2.66 -17.46
CA LEU A 310 13.81 2.30 -16.20
C LEU A 310 14.54 3.51 -15.59
N GLN A 311 15.16 4.36 -16.40
CA GLN A 311 15.78 5.60 -15.93
C GLN A 311 14.74 6.58 -15.36
N GLY A 312 13.58 6.70 -16.00
CA GLY A 312 12.45 7.46 -15.46
C GLY A 312 11.99 6.95 -14.09
N LEU A 313 11.84 5.63 -13.94
CA LEU A 313 11.49 5.01 -12.66
C LEU A 313 12.55 5.24 -11.58
N VAL A 314 13.83 5.16 -11.93
CA VAL A 314 14.93 5.46 -11.01
C VAL A 314 14.86 6.90 -10.50
N LEU A 315 14.49 7.86 -11.36
CA LEU A 315 14.30 9.26 -10.95
C LEU A 315 13.11 9.42 -10.01
N ALA A 316 11.97 8.82 -10.33
CA ALA A 316 10.79 8.85 -9.46
C ALA A 316 11.06 8.21 -8.07
N ILE A 317 11.80 7.09 -8.02
CA ILE A 317 12.19 6.46 -6.75
C ILE A 317 13.17 7.36 -5.98
N LYS A 318 14.07 8.08 -6.65
CA LYS A 318 14.98 9.03 -6.01
C LYS A 318 14.22 10.17 -5.34
N GLU A 319 13.16 10.66 -5.97
CA GLU A 319 12.26 11.66 -5.40
C GLU A 319 11.54 11.15 -4.16
N LYS A 320 10.90 9.97 -4.23
CA LYS A 320 10.28 9.34 -3.05
C LYS A 320 11.26 9.09 -1.90
N MET A 321 12.50 8.71 -2.24
CA MET A 321 13.57 8.56 -1.26
C MET A 321 13.94 9.91 -0.63
N THR A 322 14.04 11.00 -1.41
CA THR A 322 14.33 12.32 -0.84
C THR A 322 13.24 12.78 0.11
N ASP A 323 11.96 12.62 -0.28
CA ASP A 323 10.81 12.96 0.57
C ASP A 323 10.86 12.22 1.90
N SER A 324 11.15 10.92 1.86
CA SER A 324 11.28 10.08 3.05
C SER A 324 12.44 10.54 3.93
N THR A 325 13.61 10.84 3.34
CA THR A 325 14.76 11.32 4.13
C THR A 325 14.50 12.69 4.77
N GLU A 326 13.77 13.58 4.10
CA GLU A 326 13.40 14.89 4.63
C GLU A 326 12.39 14.75 5.77
N SER A 327 11.40 13.89 5.60
CA SER A 327 10.39 13.60 6.61
C SER A 327 11.00 12.95 7.85
N ALA A 328 11.97 12.05 7.69
CA ALA A 328 12.76 11.48 8.79
C ALA A 328 13.54 12.56 9.56
N LYS A 329 14.18 13.51 8.86
CA LYS A 329 14.91 14.62 9.49
C LYS A 329 13.96 15.54 10.25
N SER A 330 12.82 15.89 9.65
CA SER A 330 11.79 16.72 10.28
C SER A 330 11.31 16.10 11.59
N ARG A 331 10.98 14.80 11.59
CA ARG A 331 10.60 14.07 12.81
C ARG A 331 11.70 14.07 13.86
N ALA A 332 12.95 13.85 13.47
CA ALA A 332 14.07 13.87 14.40
C ALA A 332 14.24 15.25 15.06
N CYS A 333 14.07 16.34 14.30
CA CYS A 333 14.09 17.70 14.84
C CYS A 333 12.95 17.94 15.84
N GLN A 334 11.72 17.58 15.47
CA GLN A 334 10.55 17.73 16.34
C GLN A 334 10.71 16.96 17.66
N LEU A 335 11.24 15.72 17.60
CA LEU A 335 11.50 14.92 18.79
C LEU A 335 12.58 15.55 19.67
N ALA A 336 13.65 16.06 19.08
CA ALA A 336 14.71 16.76 19.81
C ALA A 336 14.19 18.02 20.52
N ASP A 337 13.32 18.79 19.85
CA ASP A 337 12.70 19.97 20.44
C ASP A 337 11.74 19.62 21.59
N ALA A 338 10.93 18.57 21.43
CA ALA A 338 10.06 18.08 22.50
C ALA A 338 10.87 17.63 23.74
N VAL A 339 11.96 16.88 23.54
CA VAL A 339 12.86 16.48 24.63
C VAL A 339 13.49 17.69 25.31
N ASN A 340 13.92 18.70 24.55
CA ASN A 340 14.48 19.94 25.10
C ASN A 340 13.44 20.73 25.91
N MET A 341 12.17 20.79 25.47
CA MET A 341 11.09 21.43 26.22
C MET A 341 10.79 20.70 27.53
N ILE A 342 10.72 19.36 27.50
CA ILE A 342 10.53 18.54 28.71
C ILE A 342 11.68 18.76 29.70
N GLY A 343 12.92 18.75 29.21
CA GLY A 343 14.11 19.01 30.04
C GLY A 343 14.08 20.39 30.70
N LYS A 344 13.64 21.44 29.98
CA LYS A 344 13.45 22.78 30.54
C LYS A 344 12.37 22.79 31.63
N LYS A 345 11.22 22.14 31.38
CA LYS A 345 10.10 22.08 32.32
C LYS A 345 10.46 21.36 33.62
N LEU A 346 11.20 20.25 33.52
CA LEU A 346 11.71 19.49 34.68
C LEU A 346 12.72 20.28 35.51
N ASN A 347 13.61 21.04 34.84
CA ASN A 347 14.56 21.89 35.54
C ASN A 347 13.89 23.08 36.25
N SER A 348 12.86 23.69 35.64
CA SER A 348 12.08 24.74 36.32
C SER A 348 11.30 24.21 37.52
N SER A 349 10.70 23.01 37.44
CA SER A 349 9.98 22.42 38.58
C SER A 349 10.90 22.04 39.74
N ASN A 350 12.15 21.60 39.46
CA ASN A 350 13.13 21.32 40.51
C ASN A 350 13.60 22.59 41.24
N ILE A 351 13.71 23.72 40.53
CA ILE A 351 14.05 25.02 41.13
C ILE A 351 12.89 25.52 42.02
N GLU A 352 11.64 25.29 41.62
CA GLU A 352 10.47 25.64 42.43
C GLU A 352 10.33 24.78 43.69
N GLN A 353 10.65 23.48 43.63
CA GLN A 353 10.65 22.60 44.80
C GLN A 353 11.79 22.93 45.79
N GLN A 354 12.99 23.25 45.31
CA GLN A 354 14.10 23.67 46.18
C GLN A 354 13.81 25.00 46.90
N ASN A 355 13.10 25.93 46.25
CA ASN A 355 12.70 27.20 46.88
C ASN A 355 11.54 27.05 47.89
N GLN A 356 10.80 25.93 47.90
CA GLN A 356 9.78 25.65 48.91
C GLN A 356 10.37 24.97 50.16
N GLU A 357 11.45 24.20 50.05
CA GLU A 357 12.10 23.56 51.21
C GLU A 357 13.06 24.50 51.98
N GLU A 358 13.61 25.56 51.35
CA GLU A 358 14.54 26.48 52.01
C GLU A 358 13.90 27.60 52.87
N VAL A 359 12.57 27.68 52.94
CA VAL A 359 11.85 28.69 53.76
C VAL A 359 11.22 28.04 55.00
N ASN A 360 12.03 27.34 55.81
CA ASN A 360 11.64 26.99 57.17
C ASN A 360 12.76 27.31 58.17
N ASP A 361 12.61 28.49 58.78
CA ASP A 361 12.84 28.78 60.21
C ASP A 361 14.28 29.00 60.72
N VAL A 362 14.65 30.28 60.91
CA VAL A 362 15.68 30.66 61.90
C VAL A 362 15.34 31.96 62.69
N THR A 363 14.13 32.51 62.56
CA THR A 363 13.81 33.82 63.17
C THR A 363 13.49 33.74 64.67
N ALA A 364 13.35 32.55 65.25
CA ALA A 364 12.96 32.38 66.65
C ALA A 364 14.08 31.94 67.63
N LEU A 365 15.33 31.81 67.18
CA LEU A 365 16.46 31.44 68.04
C LEU A 365 17.56 32.49 67.95
N LEU A 366 17.54 33.47 68.86
CA LEU A 366 18.72 34.06 69.53
C LEU A 366 18.28 35.25 70.40
N GLN A 367 17.87 34.94 71.62
CA GLN A 367 17.75 35.91 72.70
C GLN A 367 19.11 36.53 73.05
N HIS A 368 19.11 37.85 73.13
CA HIS A 368 19.99 38.75 73.89
C HIS A 368 21.06 38.12 74.82
N LYS A 369 22.35 38.46 74.62
CA LYS A 369 23.13 39.49 75.37
C LYS A 369 24.65 39.24 75.34
N THR A 370 25.33 40.06 74.52
CA THR A 370 26.55 40.86 74.82
C THR A 370 27.90 40.21 75.21
N PRO A 371 29.04 40.88 74.90
CA PRO A 371 30.20 40.24 74.27
C PRO A 371 31.44 40.07 75.15
N LYS A 372 32.32 39.16 74.69
CA LYS A 372 33.70 38.89 75.15
C LYS A 372 34.61 40.13 75.13
N LYS A 373 35.52 40.23 76.11
CA LYS A 373 36.70 41.12 76.06
C LYS A 373 37.99 40.34 76.37
N ARG A 374 38.89 40.30 75.37
CA ARG A 374 40.38 40.14 75.41
C ARG A 374 40.94 38.88 76.13
N ALA A 375 42.11 38.33 75.85
CA ALA A 375 43.29 38.71 75.06
C ALA A 375 44.07 37.43 74.66
N ALA A 376 44.88 37.57 73.60
CA ALA A 376 46.28 37.14 73.48
C ALA A 376 46.71 35.65 73.54
N GLU A 377 47.41 35.32 72.45
CA GLU A 377 48.74 34.69 72.35
C GLU A 377 48.90 33.16 72.25
N ASN A 378 49.52 32.82 71.11
CA ASN A 378 50.64 31.90 70.89
C ASN A 378 50.44 30.37 71.01
N GLY A 379 50.84 29.68 69.94
CA GLY A 379 51.66 28.46 70.09
C GLY A 379 51.39 27.30 69.12
N LYS A 380 52.24 27.21 68.09
CA LYS A 380 52.94 26.00 67.55
C LYS A 380 52.18 24.79 66.97
N GLU A 381 52.49 24.57 65.68
CA GLU A 381 53.10 23.39 65.02
C GLU A 381 52.70 21.94 65.35
N ASN A 382 52.53 21.20 64.23
CA ASN A 382 52.82 19.76 63.96
C ASN A 382 51.89 18.73 64.64
N ASP A 383 51.59 17.56 64.08
CA ASP A 383 52.06 16.81 62.90
C ASP A 383 51.08 15.65 62.64
N GLU A 384 51.20 15.00 61.46
CA GLU A 384 50.96 13.56 61.19
C GLU A 384 49.53 12.98 61.43
N THR A 385 48.97 11.99 60.72
CA THR A 385 49.38 11.00 59.70
C THR A 385 48.06 10.40 59.15
N LYS A 386 47.84 10.34 57.82
CA LYS A 386 47.97 9.16 56.93
C LYS A 386 47.08 7.92 57.20
N THR A 387 46.62 7.39 56.06
CA THR A 387 46.19 6.01 55.71
C THR A 387 44.78 5.56 56.12
N LYS A 388 43.97 4.87 55.29
CA LYS A 388 44.29 3.86 54.25
C LYS A 388 43.11 3.66 53.27
N LEU A 389 43.45 3.37 52.00
CA LEU A 389 42.59 2.74 50.99
C LEU A 389 42.27 1.28 51.36
N ALA A 390 41.14 0.75 50.86
CA ALA A 390 41.00 -0.65 50.47
C ALA A 390 40.08 -0.80 49.24
N LYS A 391 40.64 -1.37 48.17
CA LYS A 391 39.96 -2.08 47.08
C LYS A 391 39.56 -3.48 47.57
N ILE A 392 38.52 -4.09 47.01
CA ILE A 392 38.38 -5.55 46.86
C ILE A 392 37.74 -5.83 45.48
N ASP A 393 38.35 -6.76 44.76
CA ASP A 393 38.02 -7.32 43.44
C ASP A 393 37.10 -8.55 43.54
N GLU A 394 36.47 -8.87 42.39
CA GLU A 394 36.12 -10.18 41.79
C GLU A 394 35.53 -11.35 42.63
N ASP A 395 34.42 -11.88 42.11
CA ASP A 395 34.26 -13.29 41.71
C ASP A 395 33.31 -13.38 40.49
#